data_AF-A0A7S0C8L6-F1
#
_entry.id   AF-A0A7S0C8L6-F1
#
_cell.length_a   1.000
_cell.length_b   1.000
_cell.length_c   1.000
_cell.angle_alpha   90.00
_cell.angle_beta   90.00
_cell.angle_gamma   90.00
#
_symmetry.space_group_name_H-M   'P 1'
#
loop_
_entity.id
_entity.type
_entity.pdbx_description
1 polymer ?
#
loop_
_entity_poly.entity_id
_entity_poly.type
_entity_poly.pdbx_seq_one_letter_code
_entity_poly.pdbx_strand_id
1 'polypeptide(L)'
;STDDSFFMGYGNIGEGLGSTAATDGSGGGFLACAAADSWTRDSMYSNTMSSNNSDALSAGGGSGGKMAFPGGQQKSISKISSVIGSEWKILLGQGNCGLYPLQRTFLEASNERLCAPLQYLFPADATVEENGVALEVLPILPSRYDLAKIEANIREELTIADPRQGGGELGMTAMISRNAVEMIEKMCAAAKSATSNAGEDGYSYLDHDSAASELLIHDMKLAGVIHSLSVSLKKAPENAFVIPYRPAQSAQHEEAARMCQIELQPAQQKMHALVLKCILSPLCRALNARVSSSLSKMHLGAYLEDTTESDSGGFVQTHLNSLYEKIATDHISHLPIEYGSIVSICVATYSIYAFVSNAVLVRPLGEMGRLRITQDLANLELALEQLVFKAGSSSSLAQMDNGKAYAELRAVRQMLFWSLLSDDESLSPSDIAKSLLRETWIVDVRPSTICHFLFSFAPNLLSSPHHAKRMSTEDFVHTLVQPDGSIADGEANAWMTIMSSCDSYQQRDSVDSGMDTGDRRIPAVLMYLAPELIRRRRF
;
A
#
# COMPACT_ATOMS: atom_id res chain seq x y z
N SER A 1 44.51 -35.31 -33.78
CA SER A 1 43.14 -35.19 -33.27
C SER A 1 42.76 -33.73 -33.14
N THR A 2 42.10 -33.07 -34.11
CA THR A 2 41.39 -33.57 -35.31
C THR A 2 40.22 -34.51 -34.95
N ASP A 3 38.93 -34.29 -35.24
CA ASP A 3 38.17 -33.20 -35.89
C ASP A 3 36.76 -33.14 -35.20
N ASP A 4 35.75 -32.33 -35.53
CA ASP A 4 35.55 -31.39 -36.64
C ASP A 4 34.73 -30.12 -36.27
N SER A 5 33.53 -29.87 -36.84
CA SER A 5 33.10 -28.49 -37.17
C SER A 5 31.56 -28.23 -37.30
N PHE A 6 31.20 -27.11 -37.97
CA PHE A 6 29.85 -26.55 -38.28
C PHE A 6 28.97 -26.10 -37.08
N PHE A 7 28.46 -24.86 -36.95
CA PHE A 7 28.20 -23.69 -37.82
C PHE A 7 26.86 -23.68 -38.59
N MET A 8 25.90 -22.89 -38.11
CA MET A 8 24.92 -22.16 -38.95
C MET A 8 24.49 -20.87 -38.26
N GLY A 9 24.22 -19.83 -39.05
CA GLY A 9 23.59 -18.60 -38.60
C GLY A 9 22.95 -17.87 -39.79
N TYR A 10 21.74 -17.37 -39.58
CA TYR A 10 20.97 -16.48 -40.46
C TYR A 10 20.02 -15.67 -39.56
N GLY A 11 19.66 -14.42 -39.86
CA GLY A 11 20.13 -13.52 -40.91
C GLY A 11 19.41 -12.18 -40.74
N ASN A 12 20.05 -11.05 -41.03
CA ASN A 12 19.49 -9.73 -40.76
C ASN A 12 19.47 -8.86 -42.03
N ILE A 13 18.31 -8.26 -42.33
CA ILE A 13 18.03 -7.46 -43.52
C ILE A 13 17.09 -6.31 -43.09
N GLY A 14 17.25 -5.05 -43.51
CA GLY A 14 18.33 -4.55 -44.38
C GLY A 14 17.95 -3.38 -45.30
N GLU A 15 17.02 -2.50 -44.91
CA GLU A 15 16.67 -1.30 -45.70
C GLU A 15 16.58 -0.05 -44.80
N GLY A 16 16.96 1.16 -45.25
CA GLY A 16 17.66 1.46 -46.50
C GLY A 16 17.27 2.75 -47.23
N LEU A 17 17.21 3.92 -46.59
CA LEU A 17 17.03 5.20 -47.29
C LEU A 17 18.02 6.28 -46.82
N GLY A 18 18.54 7.04 -47.78
CA GLY A 18 19.54 8.10 -47.60
C GLY A 18 19.08 9.46 -48.11
N SER A 19 19.90 10.49 -47.85
CA SER A 19 19.62 11.90 -48.15
C SER A 19 19.99 12.31 -49.58
N THR A 20 19.29 13.29 -50.15
CA THR A 20 19.85 14.37 -51.00
C THR A 20 18.84 15.52 -51.17
N ALA A 21 19.23 16.65 -51.78
CA ALA A 21 18.54 17.93 -51.62
C ALA A 21 18.30 18.74 -52.92
N ALA A 22 17.32 19.65 -52.84
CA ALA A 22 17.15 20.94 -53.55
C ALA A 22 17.20 21.02 -55.10
N THR A 23 16.19 21.68 -55.70
CA THR A 23 16.32 23.00 -56.40
C THR A 23 14.97 23.52 -56.92
N ASP A 24 14.94 24.76 -57.42
CA ASP A 24 13.74 25.57 -57.73
C ASP A 24 12.94 25.19 -59.01
N GLY A 25 11.70 25.68 -59.08
CA GLY A 25 10.90 25.75 -60.30
C GLY A 25 9.83 26.84 -60.22
N SER A 26 9.79 27.77 -61.19
CA SER A 26 8.91 28.95 -61.20
C SER A 26 8.00 29.00 -62.44
N GLY A 27 6.76 29.48 -62.29
CA GLY A 27 5.82 29.73 -63.39
C GLY A 27 4.44 30.19 -62.91
N GLY A 28 3.89 31.26 -63.51
CA GLY A 28 2.55 31.80 -63.17
C GLY A 28 1.38 31.07 -63.87
N GLY A 29 0.14 31.57 -63.83
CA GLY A 29 -0.36 32.78 -63.17
C GLY A 29 -1.78 33.16 -63.65
N PHE A 30 -2.45 34.07 -62.93
CA PHE A 30 -3.68 34.81 -63.28
C PHE A 30 -4.87 34.07 -63.96
N LEU A 31 -5.98 33.96 -63.21
CA LEU A 31 -7.19 34.76 -63.50
C LEU A 31 -8.03 34.90 -62.21
N ALA A 32 -8.99 35.84 -62.19
CA ALA A 32 -9.65 36.30 -60.97
C ALA A 32 -11.17 36.52 -61.13
N CYS A 33 -11.90 36.41 -60.01
CA CYS A 33 -13.24 36.94 -59.67
C CYS A 33 -13.81 36.11 -58.50
N ALA A 34 -14.52 36.63 -57.51
CA ALA A 34 -14.77 38.03 -57.11
C ALA A 34 -15.03 38.08 -55.59
N ALA A 35 -14.95 39.27 -54.98
CA ALA A 35 -15.15 39.46 -53.54
C ALA A 35 -16.53 40.06 -53.20
N ALA A 36 -16.96 39.90 -51.96
CA ALA A 36 -17.99 40.70 -51.28
C ALA A 36 -17.52 40.92 -49.83
N ASP A 37 -17.64 42.15 -49.31
CA ASP A 37 -16.69 42.63 -48.29
C ASP A 37 -17.31 43.64 -47.29
N SER A 38 -16.80 43.61 -46.06
CA SER A 38 -16.79 44.71 -45.07
C SER A 38 -18.15 45.27 -44.59
N TRP A 39 -18.10 46.51 -44.07
CA TRP A 39 -19.10 47.27 -43.28
C TRP A 39 -19.25 46.78 -41.82
N THR A 40 -18.98 47.58 -40.78
CA THR A 40 -18.55 49.00 -40.73
C THR A 40 -17.65 49.30 -39.52
N ARG A 41 -16.66 50.18 -39.72
CA ARG A 41 -16.16 51.11 -38.69
C ARG A 41 -16.87 52.46 -38.89
N ASP A 42 -16.88 53.30 -37.86
CA ASP A 42 -17.19 54.73 -38.03
C ASP A 42 -16.17 55.63 -37.29
N SER A 43 -16.24 56.94 -37.52
CA SER A 43 -15.11 57.89 -37.43
C SER A 43 -15.19 58.91 -36.29
N MET A 44 -14.04 59.54 -36.02
CA MET A 44 -13.91 60.75 -35.20
C MET A 44 -14.52 61.97 -35.89
N TYR A 45 -14.96 62.95 -35.10
CA TYR A 45 -14.66 64.39 -35.30
C TYR A 45 -14.61 65.13 -33.96
N SER A 46 -14.28 66.43 -33.97
CA SER A 46 -13.77 67.21 -32.83
C SER A 46 -14.66 68.40 -32.47
N ASN A 47 -14.72 68.83 -31.19
CA ASN A 47 -14.34 70.20 -30.82
C ASN A 47 -14.16 70.54 -29.33
N THR A 48 -13.09 71.31 -29.11
CA THR A 48 -12.66 72.24 -28.04
C THR A 48 -13.66 72.77 -26.98
N MET A 49 -13.13 72.89 -25.74
CA MET A 49 -12.85 74.13 -24.95
C MET A 49 -13.38 74.26 -23.49
N SER A 50 -12.46 74.69 -22.61
CA SER A 50 -12.64 75.61 -21.46
C SER A 50 -13.08 75.15 -20.06
N SER A 51 -12.08 75.16 -19.15
CA SER A 51 -12.00 76.00 -17.92
C SER A 51 -12.15 75.40 -16.49
N ASN A 52 -11.17 75.81 -15.65
CA ASN A 52 -11.22 76.21 -14.23
C ASN A 52 -11.43 75.23 -13.06
N ASN A 53 -10.30 75.03 -12.34
CA ASN A 53 -10.07 75.26 -10.89
C ASN A 53 -10.61 74.33 -9.78
N SER A 54 -9.81 74.33 -8.70
CA SER A 54 -10.11 74.02 -7.28
C SER A 54 -10.30 72.54 -6.89
N ASP A 55 -9.86 72.07 -5.71
CA ASP A 55 -8.77 72.52 -4.81
C ASP A 55 -8.45 71.40 -3.77
N ALA A 56 -7.45 71.66 -2.90
CA ALA A 56 -7.12 70.90 -1.66
C ALA A 56 -6.60 69.44 -1.83
N LEU A 57 -5.44 68.99 -1.33
CA LEU A 57 -4.64 69.18 -0.09
C LEU A 57 -4.77 68.01 0.92
N SER A 58 -3.82 67.06 0.87
CA SER A 58 -3.04 66.49 2.01
C SER A 58 -2.13 65.37 1.43
N ALA A 59 -0.79 65.36 1.51
CA ALA A 59 0.11 65.33 2.68
C ALA A 59 -0.12 64.09 3.58
N GLY A 60 0.83 63.16 3.80
CA GLY A 60 2.15 62.88 3.21
C GLY A 60 2.39 61.35 3.18
N GLY A 61 3.57 60.75 3.03
CA GLY A 61 4.96 61.22 2.91
C GLY A 61 5.91 60.18 3.56
N GLY A 62 6.87 59.59 2.83
CA GLY A 62 7.76 58.57 3.41
C GLY A 62 8.56 57.73 2.40
N SER A 63 9.88 57.98 2.33
CA SER A 63 10.87 57.34 1.45
C SER A 63 11.08 55.82 1.66
N GLY A 64 11.43 55.10 0.58
CA GLY A 64 11.98 53.72 0.66
C GLY A 64 12.13 53.00 -0.69
N GLY A 65 13.35 52.83 -1.22
CA GLY A 65 13.63 52.02 -2.43
C GLY A 65 13.66 50.51 -2.11
N LYS A 66 13.06 49.61 -2.91
CA LYS A 66 13.44 49.15 -4.27
C LYS A 66 14.76 48.34 -4.36
N MET A 67 14.66 47.01 -4.30
CA MET A 67 15.01 46.00 -5.34
C MET A 67 14.32 44.68 -4.91
N ALA A 68 13.41 44.03 -5.67
CA ALA A 68 13.57 43.32 -6.95
C ALA A 68 14.52 42.11 -6.82
N PHE A 69 14.17 40.86 -7.19
CA PHE A 69 13.34 40.40 -8.32
C PHE A 69 12.46 39.13 -7.97
N PRO A 70 11.77 38.40 -8.88
CA PRO A 70 10.32 38.18 -8.72
C PRO A 70 9.89 36.77 -8.27
N GLY A 71 8.71 36.70 -7.65
CA GLY A 71 7.94 35.45 -7.51
C GLY A 71 7.16 35.11 -8.79
N GLY A 72 6.99 33.82 -9.08
CA GLY A 72 6.25 33.33 -10.24
C GLY A 72 4.74 33.57 -10.13
N GLN A 73 4.14 34.19 -11.14
CA GLN A 73 2.68 34.39 -11.19
C GLN A 73 1.95 33.09 -11.54
N GLN A 74 1.15 32.57 -10.61
CA GLN A 74 -0.04 31.81 -10.98
C GLN A 74 -0.97 32.75 -11.78
N LYS A 75 -1.12 32.50 -13.08
CA LYS A 75 -2.13 33.20 -13.89
C LYS A 75 -3.49 32.56 -13.65
N SER A 76 -4.34 33.22 -12.86
CA SER A 76 -5.69 32.76 -12.53
C SER A 76 -6.52 32.44 -13.77
N ILE A 77 -7.15 31.26 -13.78
CA ILE A 77 -8.13 30.84 -14.80
C ILE A 77 -9.48 31.53 -14.48
N SER A 78 -9.49 32.87 -14.50
CA SER A 78 -10.59 33.70 -13.99
C SER A 78 -11.04 34.79 -14.98
N LYS A 79 -10.77 34.60 -16.28
CA LYS A 79 -11.12 35.55 -17.35
C LYS A 79 -12.08 35.01 -18.43
N ILE A 80 -12.53 33.75 -18.31
CA ILE A 80 -13.55 33.17 -19.20
C ILE A 80 -14.95 33.32 -18.58
N SER A 81 -15.05 33.27 -17.24
CA SER A 81 -16.31 33.39 -16.48
C SER A 81 -17.02 34.75 -16.58
N SER A 82 -16.42 35.76 -17.21
CA SER A 82 -17.00 37.10 -17.43
C SER A 82 -17.68 37.29 -18.79
N VAL A 83 -17.67 36.27 -19.67
CA VAL A 83 -18.31 36.33 -21.00
C VAL A 83 -19.64 35.54 -21.04
N ILE A 84 -19.85 34.64 -20.07
CA ILE A 84 -21.13 33.95 -19.87
C ILE A 84 -22.14 34.93 -19.26
N GLY A 85 -22.93 35.58 -20.13
CA GLY A 85 -23.93 36.58 -19.73
C GLY A 85 -24.98 36.05 -18.75
N SER A 86 -25.69 36.96 -18.07
CA SER A 86 -26.78 36.64 -17.15
C SER A 86 -27.87 35.78 -17.79
N GLU A 87 -28.14 35.99 -19.08
CA GLU A 87 -29.08 35.23 -19.90
C GLU A 87 -28.70 33.74 -20.00
N TRP A 88 -27.41 33.41 -20.09
CA TRP A 88 -26.95 32.02 -20.09
C TRP A 88 -27.17 31.32 -18.75
N LYS A 89 -27.10 32.04 -17.62
CA LYS A 89 -27.47 31.49 -16.30
C LYS A 89 -28.97 31.25 -16.17
N ILE A 90 -29.80 32.06 -16.83
CA ILE A 90 -31.26 31.88 -16.91
C ILE A 90 -31.60 30.68 -17.83
N LEU A 91 -30.90 30.52 -18.95
CA LEU A 91 -31.05 29.39 -19.87
C LEU A 91 -30.57 28.06 -19.28
N LEU A 92 -29.44 28.05 -18.56
CA LEU A 92 -29.01 26.88 -17.77
C LEU A 92 -30.08 26.53 -16.73
N GLY A 93 -30.52 27.53 -15.97
CA GLY A 93 -31.52 27.38 -14.92
C GLY A 93 -30.99 26.65 -13.67
N GLN A 94 -31.87 26.52 -12.68
CA GLN A 94 -31.68 25.70 -11.48
C GLN A 94 -33.02 25.06 -11.10
N GLY A 95 -33.03 23.80 -10.69
CA GLY A 95 -34.26 23.05 -10.45
C GLY A 95 -35.01 22.75 -11.75
N ASN A 96 -36.33 22.91 -11.76
CA ASN A 96 -37.19 22.43 -12.85
C ASN A 96 -37.29 23.37 -14.08
N CYS A 97 -36.33 24.29 -14.24
CA CYS A 97 -36.35 25.33 -15.28
C CYS A 97 -35.06 25.32 -16.11
N GLY A 98 -35.13 25.77 -17.37
CA GLY A 98 -33.97 25.90 -18.26
C GLY A 98 -33.55 24.58 -18.90
N LEU A 99 -32.25 24.46 -19.19
CA LEU A 99 -31.61 23.27 -19.76
C LEU A 99 -31.25 22.21 -18.71
N TYR A 100 -31.21 22.57 -17.41
CA TYR A 100 -30.89 21.65 -16.33
C TYR A 100 -31.74 20.36 -16.30
N PRO A 101 -33.06 20.37 -16.57
CA PRO A 101 -33.84 19.12 -16.69
C PRO A 101 -33.37 18.22 -17.83
N LEU A 102 -33.01 18.78 -19.00
CA LEU A 102 -32.50 18.01 -20.15
C LEU A 102 -31.11 17.42 -19.85
N GLN A 103 -30.22 18.22 -19.25
CA GLN A 103 -28.92 17.79 -18.73
C GLN A 103 -29.08 16.63 -17.73
N ARG A 104 -30.04 16.76 -16.80
CA ARG A 104 -30.33 15.72 -15.81
C ARG A 104 -30.82 14.42 -16.47
N THR A 105 -31.82 14.48 -17.35
CA THR A 105 -32.35 13.29 -18.04
C THR A 105 -31.30 12.62 -18.94
N PHE A 106 -30.41 13.40 -19.57
CA PHE A 106 -29.25 12.85 -20.28
C PHE A 106 -28.30 12.08 -19.35
N LEU A 107 -27.98 12.63 -18.18
CA LEU A 107 -27.12 11.96 -17.20
C LEU A 107 -27.79 10.76 -16.54
N GLU A 108 -29.10 10.80 -16.28
CA GLU A 108 -29.87 9.65 -15.81
C GLU A 108 -29.82 8.52 -16.84
N ALA A 109 -30.11 8.79 -18.12
CA ALA A 109 -30.03 7.80 -19.19
C ALA A 109 -28.60 7.27 -19.45
N SER A 110 -27.57 8.10 -19.25
CA SER A 110 -26.15 7.68 -19.30
C SER A 110 -25.80 6.74 -18.14
N ASN A 111 -26.23 7.07 -16.92
CA ASN A 111 -26.04 6.23 -15.73
C ASN A 111 -26.77 4.88 -15.87
N GLU A 112 -27.97 4.87 -16.47
CA GLU A 112 -28.70 3.64 -16.82
C GLU A 112 -27.91 2.76 -17.82
N ARG A 113 -27.40 3.32 -18.93
CA ARG A 113 -26.59 2.57 -19.91
C ARG A 113 -25.29 2.05 -19.29
N LEU A 114 -24.61 2.86 -18.48
CA LEU A 114 -23.41 2.46 -17.74
C LEU A 114 -23.69 1.33 -16.74
N CYS A 115 -24.81 1.38 -16.03
CA CYS A 115 -25.18 0.38 -15.03
C CYS A 115 -25.83 -0.89 -15.61
N ALA A 116 -26.37 -0.87 -16.83
CA ALA A 116 -27.08 -2.02 -17.41
C ALA A 116 -26.28 -3.35 -17.41
N PRO A 117 -24.94 -3.39 -17.66
CA PRO A 117 -24.17 -4.62 -17.53
C PRO A 117 -24.09 -5.18 -16.10
N LEU A 118 -24.22 -4.34 -15.06
CA LEU A 118 -24.06 -4.76 -13.65
C LEU A 118 -25.09 -5.81 -13.22
N GLN A 119 -26.27 -5.81 -13.85
CA GLN A 119 -27.34 -6.78 -13.60
C GLN A 119 -26.95 -8.23 -13.94
N TYR A 120 -25.90 -8.42 -14.76
CA TYR A 120 -25.45 -9.73 -15.25
C TYR A 120 -24.07 -10.13 -14.70
N LEU A 121 -23.38 -9.22 -14.00
CA LEU A 121 -22.00 -9.39 -13.53
C LEU A 121 -21.90 -10.12 -12.18
N PHE A 122 -22.97 -10.07 -11.38
CA PHE A 122 -23.10 -10.79 -10.10
C PHE A 122 -24.53 -11.31 -10.01
N PRO A 123 -24.87 -12.44 -10.66
CA PRO A 123 -26.21 -13.01 -10.59
C PRO A 123 -26.55 -13.35 -9.13
N ALA A 124 -27.70 -12.86 -8.65
CA ALA A 124 -28.14 -13.02 -7.26
C ALA A 124 -28.76 -14.41 -6.99
N ASP A 125 -28.92 -15.23 -8.02
CA ASP A 125 -29.58 -16.52 -7.95
C ASP A 125 -28.65 -17.57 -7.32
N ALA A 126 -28.79 -17.76 -6.01
CA ALA A 126 -28.32 -18.98 -5.35
C ALA A 126 -28.93 -20.19 -6.06
N THR A 127 -28.10 -21.17 -6.43
CA THR A 127 -28.58 -22.37 -7.10
C THR A 127 -29.34 -23.26 -6.12
N VAL A 128 -30.66 -23.11 -6.12
CA VAL A 128 -31.57 -24.01 -5.41
C VAL A 128 -31.62 -25.32 -6.19
N GLU A 129 -31.30 -26.44 -5.54
CA GLU A 129 -31.44 -27.77 -6.14
C GLU A 129 -32.93 -28.10 -6.39
N GLU A 130 -33.21 -29.13 -7.20
CA GLU A 130 -34.57 -29.73 -7.28
C GLU A 130 -35.12 -30.14 -5.90
N ASN A 131 -34.23 -30.34 -4.92
CA ASN A 131 -34.51 -30.65 -3.52
C ASN A 131 -35.08 -29.47 -2.71
N GLY A 132 -35.08 -28.24 -3.25
CA GLY A 132 -35.50 -27.03 -2.53
C GLY A 132 -34.49 -26.50 -1.51
N VAL A 133 -33.30 -27.11 -1.45
CA VAL A 133 -32.17 -26.64 -0.62
C VAL A 133 -31.35 -25.63 -1.43
N ALA A 134 -31.05 -24.48 -0.84
CA ALA A 134 -30.08 -23.54 -1.40
C ALA A 134 -28.66 -24.07 -1.11
N LEU A 135 -27.90 -24.36 -2.16
CA LEU A 135 -26.47 -24.63 -2.03
C LEU A 135 -25.74 -23.32 -1.75
N GLU A 136 -24.74 -23.36 -0.86
CA GLU A 136 -23.78 -22.25 -0.64
C GLU A 136 -22.74 -22.20 -1.79
N VAL A 137 -23.21 -22.09 -3.04
CA VAL A 137 -22.33 -21.90 -4.20
C VAL A 137 -21.81 -20.47 -4.21
N LEU A 138 -20.49 -20.34 -4.25
CA LEU A 138 -19.81 -19.05 -4.42
C LEU A 138 -20.32 -18.31 -5.67
N PRO A 139 -20.55 -16.98 -5.60
CA PRO A 139 -21.00 -16.20 -6.74
C PRO A 139 -20.11 -16.36 -7.97
N ILE A 140 -20.73 -16.48 -9.15
CA ILE A 140 -19.98 -16.57 -10.40
C ILE A 140 -19.29 -15.23 -10.67
N LEU A 141 -17.95 -15.25 -10.70
CA LEU A 141 -17.14 -14.07 -10.94
C LEU A 141 -17.21 -13.60 -12.41
N PRO A 142 -17.17 -12.26 -12.65
CA PRO A 142 -17.08 -11.68 -13.99
C PRO A 142 -16.02 -12.33 -14.89
N SER A 143 -16.40 -12.73 -16.09
CA SER A 143 -15.44 -13.25 -17.07
C SER A 143 -14.63 -12.12 -17.72
N ARG A 144 -13.54 -12.49 -18.42
CA ARG A 144 -12.77 -11.54 -19.24
C ARG A 144 -13.63 -10.86 -20.32
N TYR A 145 -14.67 -11.53 -20.82
CA TYR A 145 -15.59 -10.95 -21.79
C TYR A 145 -16.45 -9.86 -21.15
N ASP A 146 -16.96 -10.10 -19.93
CA ASP A 146 -17.81 -9.14 -19.23
C ASP A 146 -17.01 -7.91 -18.81
N LEU A 147 -15.76 -8.09 -18.36
CA LEU A 147 -14.84 -6.98 -18.10
C LEU A 147 -14.53 -6.16 -19.36
N ALA A 148 -14.29 -6.81 -20.50
CA ALA A 148 -14.11 -6.11 -21.78
C ALA A 148 -15.38 -5.35 -22.22
N LYS A 149 -16.57 -5.87 -21.90
CA LYS A 149 -17.85 -5.22 -22.13
C LYS A 149 -18.08 -4.01 -21.21
N ILE A 150 -17.62 -4.05 -19.95
CA ILE A 150 -17.58 -2.87 -19.07
C ILE A 150 -16.65 -1.80 -19.68
N GLU A 151 -15.43 -2.18 -20.06
CA GLU A 151 -14.45 -1.24 -20.63
C GLU A 151 -14.98 -0.58 -21.91
N ALA A 152 -15.59 -1.36 -22.80
CA ALA A 152 -16.22 -0.85 -24.02
C ALA A 152 -17.33 0.17 -23.70
N ASN A 153 -18.26 -0.17 -22.80
CA ASN A 153 -19.39 0.68 -22.40
C ASN A 153 -18.93 2.01 -21.75
N ILE A 154 -17.94 1.94 -20.84
CA ILE A 154 -17.35 3.16 -20.22
C ILE A 154 -16.68 4.03 -21.27
N ARG A 155 -15.91 3.44 -22.20
CA ARG A 155 -15.24 4.17 -23.28
C ARG A 155 -16.24 4.80 -24.26
N GLU A 156 -17.30 4.08 -24.64
CA GLU A 156 -18.32 4.55 -25.58
C GLU A 156 -19.09 5.74 -25.00
N GLU A 157 -19.49 5.69 -23.73
CA GLU A 157 -20.09 6.83 -23.04
C GLU A 157 -19.12 8.01 -22.91
N LEU A 158 -17.85 7.77 -22.59
CA LEU A 158 -16.83 8.83 -22.56
C LEU A 158 -16.65 9.50 -23.94
N THR A 159 -16.75 8.77 -25.05
CA THR A 159 -16.66 9.37 -26.40
C THR A 159 -17.86 10.26 -26.76
N ILE A 160 -18.97 10.24 -26.00
CA ILE A 160 -20.05 11.24 -26.16
C ILE A 160 -19.58 12.64 -25.72
N ALA A 161 -18.61 12.71 -24.79
CA ALA A 161 -17.99 13.95 -24.34
C ALA A 161 -16.75 14.37 -25.16
N ASP A 162 -16.58 13.82 -26.37
CA ASP A 162 -15.45 14.10 -27.24
C ASP A 162 -15.52 15.53 -27.84
N PRO A 163 -14.48 16.38 -27.66
CA PRO A 163 -14.46 17.74 -28.19
C PRO A 163 -14.64 17.84 -29.72
N ARG A 164 -14.23 16.83 -30.50
CA ARG A 164 -14.40 16.80 -31.97
C ARG A 164 -15.79 16.33 -32.40
N GLN A 165 -16.49 15.55 -31.59
CA GLN A 165 -17.80 14.98 -31.93
C GLN A 165 -18.98 15.87 -31.47
N GLY A 166 -18.68 17.07 -30.95
CA GLY A 166 -19.69 18.02 -30.45
C GLY A 166 -19.89 17.95 -28.93
N GLY A 167 -19.06 17.22 -28.19
CA GLY A 167 -19.12 17.14 -26.72
C GLY A 167 -18.95 18.49 -25.99
N GLY A 168 -18.46 19.52 -26.67
CA GLY A 168 -18.50 20.91 -26.23
C GLY A 168 -17.39 21.27 -25.24
N GLU A 169 -17.74 21.92 -24.13
CA GLU A 169 -16.79 22.21 -23.05
C GLU A 169 -16.51 20.97 -22.19
N LEU A 170 -15.31 20.95 -21.59
CA LEU A 170 -14.77 19.89 -20.72
C LEU A 170 -15.70 19.48 -19.55
N GLY A 171 -16.68 20.31 -19.21
CA GLY A 171 -17.73 19.98 -18.25
C GLY A 171 -18.53 18.73 -18.64
N MET A 172 -18.76 18.47 -19.93
CA MET A 172 -19.40 17.23 -20.39
C MET A 172 -18.59 16.00 -19.97
N THR A 173 -17.27 16.06 -20.18
CA THR A 173 -16.32 15.00 -19.81
C THR A 173 -16.40 14.71 -18.31
N ALA A 174 -16.33 15.75 -17.47
CA ALA A 174 -16.39 15.60 -16.02
C ALA A 174 -17.72 15.00 -15.52
N MET A 175 -18.85 15.32 -16.16
CA MET A 175 -20.16 14.76 -15.79
C MET A 175 -20.29 13.28 -16.13
N ILE A 176 -19.89 12.86 -17.34
CA ILE A 176 -19.93 11.43 -17.72
C ILE A 176 -18.92 10.62 -16.91
N SER A 177 -17.74 11.17 -16.59
CA SER A 177 -16.79 10.54 -15.66
C SER A 177 -17.41 10.27 -14.29
N ARG A 178 -18.24 11.17 -13.75
CA ARG A 178 -18.93 10.94 -12.45
C ARG A 178 -20.01 9.85 -12.54
N ASN A 179 -20.76 9.75 -13.63
CA ASN A 179 -21.64 8.60 -13.86
C ASN A 179 -20.84 7.28 -13.88
N ALA A 180 -19.65 7.27 -14.50
CA ALA A 180 -18.77 6.10 -14.50
C ALA A 180 -18.22 5.81 -13.09
N VAL A 181 -17.94 6.82 -12.25
CA VAL A 181 -17.63 6.63 -10.83
C VAL A 181 -18.80 5.95 -10.11
N GLU A 182 -20.03 6.45 -10.24
CA GLU A 182 -21.22 5.83 -9.62
C GLU A 182 -21.43 4.37 -10.05
N MET A 183 -21.22 4.07 -11.34
CA MET A 183 -21.28 2.71 -11.87
C MET A 183 -20.25 1.79 -11.19
N ILE A 184 -19.00 2.25 -11.08
CA ILE A 184 -17.94 1.51 -10.37
C ILE A 184 -18.23 1.43 -8.86
N GLU A 185 -18.87 2.43 -8.24
CA GLU A 185 -19.29 2.36 -6.84
C GLU A 185 -20.32 1.25 -6.61
N LYS A 186 -21.34 1.17 -7.47
CA LYS A 186 -22.38 0.12 -7.47
C LYS A 186 -21.76 -1.26 -7.69
N MET A 187 -20.81 -1.36 -8.63
CA MET A 187 -20.06 -2.59 -8.88
C MET A 187 -19.19 -2.99 -7.68
N CYS A 188 -18.55 -2.04 -6.99
CA CYS A 188 -17.79 -2.32 -5.76
C CYS A 188 -18.71 -2.80 -4.63
N ALA A 189 -19.94 -2.29 -4.52
CA ALA A 189 -20.91 -2.80 -3.57
C ALA A 189 -21.30 -4.26 -3.88
N ALA A 190 -21.58 -4.58 -5.15
CA ALA A 190 -21.89 -5.95 -5.57
C ALA A 190 -20.69 -6.91 -5.37
N ALA A 191 -19.48 -6.49 -5.77
CA ALA A 191 -18.25 -7.25 -5.55
C ALA A 191 -17.97 -7.51 -4.07
N LYS A 192 -18.28 -6.55 -3.18
CA LYS A 192 -18.18 -6.75 -1.72
C LYS A 192 -19.25 -7.71 -1.18
N SER A 193 -20.46 -7.72 -1.75
CA SER A 193 -21.45 -8.76 -1.43
C SER A 193 -21.04 -10.14 -1.95
N ALA A 194 -20.17 -10.19 -2.97
CA ALA A 194 -19.70 -11.42 -3.59
C ALA A 194 -18.46 -12.04 -2.92
N THR A 195 -17.69 -11.32 -2.08
CA THR A 195 -16.59 -11.95 -1.31
C THR A 195 -17.13 -13.05 -0.42
N SER A 196 -16.38 -14.15 -0.28
CA SER A 196 -16.78 -15.33 0.51
C SER A 196 -17.08 -15.03 1.99
N ASN A 197 -16.57 -13.91 2.52
CA ASN A 197 -16.55 -13.55 3.95
C ASN A 197 -15.85 -14.60 4.84
N ALA A 198 -15.10 -15.53 4.27
CA ALA A 198 -14.45 -16.61 5.02
C ALA A 198 -13.40 -16.10 6.03
N GLY A 199 -12.90 -14.87 5.86
CA GLY A 199 -12.15 -14.15 6.89
C GLY A 199 -10.83 -14.83 7.27
N GLU A 200 -10.67 -15.13 8.56
CA GLU A 200 -9.53 -15.89 9.09
C GLU A 200 -9.88 -17.37 9.31
N ASP A 201 -11.17 -17.71 9.55
CA ASP A 201 -11.64 -19.08 9.76
C ASP A 201 -11.78 -19.89 8.46
N GLY A 202 -11.74 -19.23 7.30
CA GLY A 202 -11.72 -19.83 5.97
C GLY A 202 -10.48 -20.66 5.64
N TYR A 203 -9.52 -20.71 6.55
CA TYR A 203 -8.28 -21.46 6.47
C TYR A 203 -8.41 -22.70 7.35
N SER A 204 -8.23 -23.89 6.78
CA SER A 204 -8.16 -25.10 7.60
C SER A 204 -6.86 -25.07 8.42
N TYR A 205 -6.98 -24.70 9.69
CA TYR A 205 -5.92 -24.85 10.70
C TYR A 205 -5.58 -26.33 10.98
N LEU A 206 -6.34 -27.29 10.42
CA LEU A 206 -6.38 -28.68 10.85
C LEU A 206 -5.77 -29.68 9.86
N ASP A 207 -5.41 -29.26 8.64
CA ASP A 207 -4.86 -30.17 7.62
C ASP A 207 -3.36 -29.96 7.38
N HIS A 208 -2.67 -31.06 7.06
CA HIS A 208 -1.24 -31.05 6.73
C HIS A 208 -1.00 -30.62 5.26
N ASP A 209 -2.00 -30.75 4.39
CA ASP A 209 -1.94 -30.23 3.03
C ASP A 209 -2.24 -28.73 2.95
N SER A 210 -1.31 -28.00 2.33
CA SER A 210 -1.18 -26.53 2.37
C SER A 210 -2.17 -25.78 1.47
N ALA A 211 -3.23 -26.43 1.02
CA ALA A 211 -4.11 -25.88 -0.01
C ALA A 211 -4.82 -24.60 0.47
N ALA A 212 -4.86 -23.59 -0.40
CA ALA A 212 -5.80 -22.49 -0.24
C ALA A 212 -7.23 -23.04 -0.35
N SER A 213 -8.10 -22.69 0.61
CA SER A 213 -9.52 -23.02 0.55
C SER A 213 -10.16 -22.47 -0.74
N GLU A 214 -11.17 -23.16 -1.29
CA GLU A 214 -11.86 -22.71 -2.51
C GLU A 214 -12.49 -21.31 -2.33
N LEU A 215 -12.97 -21.01 -1.12
CA LEU A 215 -13.45 -19.70 -0.68
C LEU A 215 -12.38 -18.60 -0.86
N LEU A 216 -11.14 -18.91 -0.48
CA LEU A 216 -10.01 -18.00 -0.59
C LEU A 216 -9.52 -17.85 -2.04
N ILE A 217 -9.42 -18.97 -2.76
CA ILE A 217 -9.06 -18.97 -4.20
C ILE A 217 -10.06 -18.13 -4.99
N HIS A 218 -11.35 -18.17 -4.64
CA HIS A 218 -12.38 -17.30 -5.18
C HIS A 218 -12.10 -15.81 -4.88
N ASP A 219 -11.87 -15.44 -3.62
CA ASP A 219 -11.65 -14.03 -3.27
C ASP A 219 -10.35 -13.47 -3.88
N MET A 220 -9.33 -14.31 -4.06
CA MET A 220 -8.10 -13.95 -4.79
C MET A 220 -8.35 -13.77 -6.31
N LYS A 221 -9.19 -14.61 -6.93
CA LYS A 221 -9.66 -14.38 -8.31
C LYS A 221 -10.44 -13.07 -8.42
N LEU A 222 -11.29 -12.74 -7.44
CA LEU A 222 -12.01 -11.47 -7.37
C LEU A 222 -11.05 -10.28 -7.25
N ALA A 223 -9.98 -10.37 -6.46
CA ALA A 223 -8.93 -9.35 -6.44
C ALA A 223 -8.28 -9.15 -7.83
N GLY A 224 -8.06 -10.24 -8.57
CA GLY A 224 -7.61 -10.19 -9.98
C GLY A 224 -8.59 -9.51 -10.93
N VAL A 225 -9.89 -9.81 -10.81
CA VAL A 225 -10.99 -9.18 -11.56
C VAL A 225 -11.03 -7.65 -11.31
N ILE A 226 -10.99 -7.24 -10.04
CA ILE A 226 -11.01 -5.82 -9.65
C ILE A 226 -9.74 -5.10 -10.09
N HIS A 227 -8.56 -5.71 -9.97
CA HIS A 227 -7.30 -5.13 -10.50
C HIS A 227 -7.38 -4.93 -12.03
N SER A 228 -7.83 -5.95 -12.78
CA SER A 228 -7.94 -5.87 -14.24
C SER A 228 -8.83 -4.70 -14.67
N LEU A 229 -9.99 -4.51 -14.02
CA LEU A 229 -10.86 -3.37 -14.31
C LEU A 229 -10.25 -2.03 -13.87
N SER A 230 -9.49 -1.98 -12.77
CA SER A 230 -8.79 -0.76 -12.34
C SER A 230 -7.74 -0.34 -13.38
N VAL A 231 -7.00 -1.30 -13.95
CA VAL A 231 -6.05 -1.06 -15.05
C VAL A 231 -6.75 -0.57 -16.32
N SER A 232 -7.91 -1.14 -16.68
CA SER A 232 -8.73 -0.65 -17.80
C SER A 232 -9.26 0.77 -17.55
N LEU A 233 -9.81 1.04 -16.35
CA LEU A 233 -10.33 2.35 -15.95
C LEU A 233 -9.25 3.44 -15.95
N LYS A 234 -8.00 3.08 -15.60
CA LYS A 234 -6.82 3.96 -15.67
C LYS A 234 -6.41 4.32 -17.11
N LYS A 235 -6.69 3.44 -18.08
CA LYS A 235 -6.40 3.63 -19.52
C LYS A 235 -7.57 4.25 -20.30
N ALA A 236 -8.80 4.10 -19.81
CA ALA A 236 -10.01 4.59 -20.47
C ALA A 236 -9.94 6.05 -20.97
N PRO A 237 -9.35 7.03 -20.24
CA PRO A 237 -9.24 8.40 -20.74
C PRO A 237 -8.32 8.54 -21.98
N GLU A 238 -7.20 7.83 -22.01
CA GLU A 238 -6.31 7.83 -23.18
C GLU A 238 -6.95 7.07 -24.35
N ASN A 239 -7.57 5.92 -24.06
CA ASN A 239 -8.29 5.08 -25.03
C ASN A 239 -9.48 5.80 -25.69
N ALA A 240 -10.17 6.68 -24.95
CA ALA A 240 -11.32 7.44 -25.45
C ALA A 240 -10.90 8.71 -26.20
N PHE A 241 -10.05 9.55 -25.61
CA PHE A 241 -9.81 10.90 -26.13
C PHE A 241 -8.51 11.08 -26.91
N VAL A 242 -7.45 10.28 -26.65
CA VAL A 242 -6.10 10.55 -27.19
C VAL A 242 -5.72 9.59 -28.31
N ILE A 243 -5.81 8.29 -28.05
CA ILE A 243 -5.37 7.23 -28.99
C ILE A 243 -6.11 7.28 -30.34
N PRO A 244 -7.45 7.49 -30.41
CA PRO A 244 -8.17 7.54 -31.70
C PRO A 244 -7.71 8.64 -32.66
N TYR A 245 -6.99 9.65 -32.15
CA TYR A 245 -6.58 10.82 -32.92
C TYR A 245 -5.08 10.92 -33.19
N ARG A 246 -4.25 9.96 -32.75
CA ARG A 246 -2.81 10.01 -33.03
C ARG A 246 -2.51 9.84 -34.53
N PRO A 247 -1.60 10.64 -35.12
CA PRO A 247 -0.80 11.70 -34.50
C PRO A 247 -1.50 13.08 -34.42
N ALA A 248 -2.62 13.28 -35.12
CA ALA A 248 -3.38 14.54 -35.18
C ALA A 248 -4.25 14.85 -33.93
N GLN A 249 -3.74 14.55 -32.73
CA GLN A 249 -4.35 14.93 -31.45
C GLN A 249 -4.28 16.45 -31.23
N SER A 250 -5.17 17.03 -30.44
CA SER A 250 -5.10 18.44 -30.04
C SER A 250 -5.09 18.58 -28.52
N ALA A 251 -4.60 19.72 -28.01
CA ALA A 251 -4.52 19.99 -26.57
C ALA A 251 -5.86 19.85 -25.83
N GLN A 252 -7.00 20.04 -26.49
CA GLN A 252 -8.34 19.82 -25.90
C GLN A 252 -8.61 18.34 -25.58
N HIS A 253 -8.04 17.41 -26.36
CA HIS A 253 -8.17 15.97 -26.13
C HIS A 253 -7.32 15.52 -24.93
N GLU A 254 -6.10 16.06 -24.81
CA GLU A 254 -5.21 15.83 -23.67
C GLU A 254 -5.80 16.43 -22.37
N GLU A 255 -6.36 17.64 -22.47
CA GLU A 255 -7.08 18.31 -21.37
C GLU A 255 -8.30 17.50 -20.91
N ALA A 256 -9.12 17.00 -21.86
CA ALA A 256 -10.26 16.14 -21.58
C ALA A 256 -9.85 14.80 -20.95
N ALA A 257 -8.83 14.12 -21.50
CA ALA A 257 -8.31 12.87 -20.94
C ALA A 257 -7.84 13.05 -19.49
N ARG A 258 -7.08 14.12 -19.23
CA ARG A 258 -6.61 14.46 -17.88
C ARG A 258 -7.76 14.81 -16.94
N MET A 259 -8.79 15.53 -17.40
CA MET A 259 -9.95 15.86 -16.57
C MET A 259 -10.75 14.61 -16.22
N CYS A 260 -10.97 13.71 -17.18
CA CYS A 260 -11.57 12.40 -16.96
C CYS A 260 -10.74 11.57 -15.96
N GLN A 261 -9.40 11.57 -16.08
CA GLN A 261 -8.51 10.83 -15.17
C GLN A 261 -8.59 11.35 -13.72
N ILE A 262 -8.73 12.66 -13.52
CA ILE A 262 -8.94 13.27 -12.18
C ILE A 262 -10.30 12.84 -11.61
N GLU A 263 -11.38 12.95 -12.40
CA GLU A 263 -12.74 12.61 -11.95
C GLU A 263 -12.92 11.10 -11.71
N LEU A 264 -12.17 10.23 -12.40
CA LEU A 264 -12.17 8.77 -12.17
C LEU A 264 -11.26 8.32 -11.01
N GLN A 265 -10.43 9.21 -10.44
CA GLN A 265 -9.51 8.84 -9.35
C GLN A 265 -10.21 8.27 -8.09
N PRO A 266 -11.37 8.77 -7.62
CA PRO A 266 -12.06 8.21 -6.46
C PRO A 266 -12.54 6.77 -6.68
N ALA A 267 -12.95 6.42 -7.91
CA ALA A 267 -13.34 5.05 -8.25
C ALA A 267 -12.16 4.08 -8.14
N GLN A 268 -10.98 4.45 -8.67
CA GLN A 268 -9.76 3.64 -8.55
C GLN A 268 -9.35 3.45 -7.07
N GLN A 269 -9.46 4.50 -6.25
CA GLN A 269 -9.23 4.43 -4.81
C GLN A 269 -10.22 3.49 -4.11
N LYS A 270 -11.51 3.56 -4.45
CA LYS A 270 -12.57 2.71 -3.88
C LYS A 270 -12.39 1.23 -4.23
N MET A 271 -11.99 0.93 -5.48
CA MET A 271 -11.65 -0.43 -5.93
C MET A 271 -10.45 -0.99 -5.16
N HIS A 272 -9.38 -0.20 -5.01
CA HIS A 272 -8.19 -0.64 -4.26
C HIS A 272 -8.47 -0.82 -2.77
N ALA A 273 -9.24 0.09 -2.15
CA ALA A 273 -9.64 0.00 -0.75
C ALA A 273 -10.55 -1.21 -0.46
N LEU A 274 -11.41 -1.61 -1.41
CA LEU A 274 -12.19 -2.85 -1.33
C LEU A 274 -11.25 -4.06 -1.25
N VAL A 275 -10.31 -4.19 -2.19
CA VAL A 275 -9.41 -5.36 -2.23
C VAL A 275 -8.51 -5.40 -0.99
N LEU A 276 -7.93 -4.27 -0.59
CA LEU A 276 -7.14 -4.16 0.64
C LEU A 276 -7.92 -4.62 1.88
N LYS A 277 -9.14 -4.10 2.07
CA LYS A 277 -9.90 -4.32 3.31
C LYS A 277 -10.61 -5.67 3.36
N CYS A 278 -11.15 -6.15 2.24
CA CYS A 278 -12.03 -7.31 2.20
C CYS A 278 -11.33 -8.62 1.81
N ILE A 279 -10.14 -8.54 1.19
CA ILE A 279 -9.45 -9.71 0.65
C ILE A 279 -8.02 -9.80 1.21
N LEU A 280 -7.20 -8.76 1.02
CA LEU A 280 -5.78 -8.80 1.38
C LEU A 280 -5.55 -8.72 2.90
N SER A 281 -6.32 -7.91 3.64
CA SER A 281 -6.18 -7.81 5.10
C SER A 281 -6.52 -9.13 5.83
N PRO A 282 -7.64 -9.82 5.55
CA PRO A 282 -7.88 -11.18 6.06
C PRO A 282 -6.79 -12.17 5.66
N LEU A 283 -6.35 -12.16 4.39
CA LEU A 283 -5.27 -12.99 3.89
C LEU A 283 -3.97 -12.79 4.69
N CYS A 284 -3.51 -11.56 4.84
CA CYS A 284 -2.33 -11.26 5.64
C CYS A 284 -2.47 -11.77 7.08
N ARG A 285 -3.62 -11.57 7.73
CA ARG A 285 -3.86 -12.03 9.11
C ARG A 285 -3.78 -13.54 9.25
N ALA A 286 -4.39 -14.30 8.34
CA ALA A 286 -4.35 -15.76 8.36
C ALA A 286 -2.95 -16.32 8.06
N LEU A 287 -2.23 -15.74 7.08
CA LEU A 287 -0.84 -16.11 6.81
C LEU A 287 0.08 -15.81 7.99
N ASN A 288 -0.14 -14.68 8.67
CA ASN A 288 0.61 -14.29 9.86
C ASN A 288 0.31 -15.19 11.06
N ALA A 289 -0.95 -15.59 11.26
CA ALA A 289 -1.30 -16.62 12.26
C ALA A 289 -0.60 -17.96 11.97
N ARG A 290 -0.56 -18.39 10.70
CA ARG A 290 0.17 -19.60 10.26
C ARG A 290 1.68 -19.49 10.48
N VAL A 291 2.27 -18.31 10.26
CA VAL A 291 3.67 -18.03 10.62
C VAL A 291 3.87 -18.10 12.13
N SER A 292 2.99 -17.49 12.93
CA SER A 292 3.06 -17.51 14.41
C SER A 292 3.08 -18.93 14.97
N SER A 293 2.17 -19.80 14.51
CA SER A 293 2.10 -21.21 14.91
C SER A 293 3.27 -22.07 14.37
N SER A 294 4.04 -21.56 13.41
CA SER A 294 5.35 -22.14 13.06
C SER A 294 6.47 -21.59 13.96
N LEU A 295 6.43 -20.30 14.30
CA LEU A 295 7.40 -19.63 15.19
C LEU A 295 7.31 -20.10 16.64
N SER A 296 6.13 -20.41 17.19
CA SER A 296 5.97 -20.84 18.59
C SER A 296 6.73 -22.13 18.93
N LYS A 297 6.98 -22.97 17.92
CA LYS A 297 7.83 -24.17 18.00
C LYS A 297 9.28 -23.87 18.42
N MET A 298 9.71 -22.60 18.33
CA MET A 298 10.98 -22.09 18.86
C MET A 298 11.21 -22.47 20.34
N HIS A 299 10.14 -22.53 21.12
CA HIS A 299 10.19 -22.82 22.56
C HIS A 299 10.23 -24.32 22.89
N LEU A 300 10.18 -25.20 21.88
CA LEU A 300 10.23 -26.67 22.04
C LEU A 300 11.68 -27.22 22.10
N GLY A 301 12.66 -26.38 22.47
CA GLY A 301 14.02 -26.80 22.78
C GLY A 301 15.10 -26.53 21.71
N ALA A 302 14.74 -26.01 20.54
CA ALA A 302 15.67 -25.81 19.40
C ALA A 302 16.93 -24.98 19.74
N TYR A 303 16.85 -24.12 20.75
CA TYR A 303 17.92 -23.20 21.18
C TYR A 303 18.44 -23.48 22.61
N LEU A 304 18.04 -24.59 23.24
CA LEU A 304 18.50 -24.99 24.58
C LEU A 304 19.81 -25.79 24.52
N GLU A 305 20.65 -25.63 25.54
CA GLU A 305 22.06 -26.06 25.54
C GLU A 305 22.26 -27.59 25.47
N ASP A 306 21.34 -28.38 26.03
CA ASP A 306 21.45 -29.85 26.11
C ASP A 306 21.24 -30.60 24.78
N THR A 307 20.84 -29.91 23.70
CA THR A 307 20.65 -30.53 22.37
C THR A 307 22.00 -30.79 21.68
N THR A 308 22.59 -31.93 22.04
CA THR A 308 23.89 -32.44 21.58
C THR A 308 23.84 -33.19 20.24
N GLU A 309 22.66 -33.49 19.70
CA GLU A 309 22.51 -34.12 18.38
C GLU A 309 22.67 -33.08 17.25
N SER A 310 23.56 -33.36 16.30
CA SER A 310 24.08 -32.40 15.33
C SER A 310 23.35 -32.33 13.98
N ASP A 311 22.26 -33.07 13.80
CA ASP A 311 21.71 -33.43 12.48
C ASP A 311 20.39 -32.71 12.10
N SER A 312 19.81 -31.89 12.97
CA SER A 312 18.67 -31.03 12.60
C SER A 312 19.18 -29.69 12.04
N GLY A 313 18.83 -29.39 10.79
CA GLY A 313 19.09 -28.09 10.16
C GLY A 313 18.43 -26.92 10.93
N GLY A 314 18.94 -25.70 10.72
CA GLY A 314 18.51 -24.50 11.47
C GLY A 314 17.00 -24.31 11.49
N PHE A 315 16.47 -23.73 12.56
CA PHE A 315 15.03 -23.65 12.82
C PHE A 315 14.24 -23.06 11.64
N VAL A 316 14.80 -22.03 10.98
CA VAL A 316 14.20 -21.39 9.81
C VAL A 316 14.20 -22.33 8.60
N GLN A 317 15.28 -23.09 8.40
CA GLN A 317 15.39 -24.07 7.32
C GLN A 317 14.37 -25.20 7.48
N THR A 318 14.19 -25.67 8.71
CA THR A 318 13.31 -26.79 9.05
C THR A 318 11.82 -26.40 9.10
N HIS A 319 11.46 -25.21 9.59
CA HIS A 319 10.06 -24.84 9.87
C HIS A 319 9.50 -23.65 9.06
N LEU A 320 10.35 -22.79 8.48
CA LEU A 320 9.90 -21.55 7.82
C LEU A 320 10.17 -21.52 6.32
N ASN A 321 11.29 -22.06 5.83
CA ASN A 321 11.61 -22.03 4.38
C ASN A 321 10.51 -22.70 3.53
N SER A 322 10.05 -23.89 3.93
CA SER A 322 8.96 -24.60 3.26
C SER A 322 7.60 -23.92 3.42
N LEU A 323 7.40 -23.14 4.50
CA LEU A 323 6.22 -22.32 4.72
C LEU A 323 6.21 -21.10 3.80
N TYR A 324 7.30 -20.35 3.72
CA TYR A 324 7.40 -19.19 2.82
C TYR A 324 7.34 -19.60 1.35
N GLU A 325 7.91 -20.75 0.98
CA GLU A 325 7.76 -21.29 -0.38
C GLU A 325 6.29 -21.56 -0.71
N LYS A 326 5.57 -22.25 0.17
CA LYS A 326 4.12 -22.50 0.04
C LYS A 326 3.31 -21.21 0.01
N ILE A 327 3.66 -20.20 0.81
CA ILE A 327 3.01 -18.88 0.73
C ILE A 327 3.27 -18.20 -0.61
N ALA A 328 4.47 -18.36 -1.19
CA ALA A 328 4.79 -17.84 -2.51
C ALA A 328 4.01 -18.56 -3.63
N THR A 329 3.97 -19.89 -3.61
CA THR A 329 3.32 -20.70 -4.66
C THR A 329 1.80 -20.73 -4.54
N ASP A 330 1.28 -21.03 -3.37
CA ASP A 330 -0.13 -21.39 -3.14
C ASP A 330 -1.02 -20.15 -2.94
N HIS A 331 -0.40 -18.99 -2.68
CA HIS A 331 -1.11 -17.74 -2.41
C HIS A 331 -0.60 -16.58 -3.28
N ILE A 332 0.64 -16.12 -3.10
CA ILE A 332 1.13 -14.90 -3.77
C ILE A 332 1.10 -15.01 -5.30
N SER A 333 1.38 -16.19 -5.87
CA SER A 333 1.37 -16.42 -7.33
C SER A 333 0.02 -16.19 -8.02
N HIS A 334 -1.09 -16.27 -7.27
CA HIS A 334 -2.46 -16.08 -7.79
C HIS A 334 -2.92 -14.62 -7.75
N LEU A 335 -2.17 -13.73 -7.10
CA LEU A 335 -2.48 -12.30 -7.00
C LEU A 335 -1.83 -11.49 -8.14
N PRO A 336 -2.41 -10.37 -8.56
CA PRO A 336 -1.70 -9.34 -9.32
C PRO A 336 -0.43 -8.90 -8.59
N ILE A 337 0.65 -8.62 -9.33
CA ILE A 337 1.98 -8.29 -8.74
C ILE A 337 1.90 -7.15 -7.71
N GLU A 338 1.09 -6.11 -7.98
CA GLU A 338 0.85 -5.00 -7.05
C GLU A 338 0.31 -5.47 -5.69
N TYR A 339 -0.51 -6.53 -5.67
CA TYR A 339 -1.16 -7.07 -4.46
C TYR A 339 -0.34 -8.20 -3.83
N GLY A 340 0.32 -9.03 -4.64
CA GLY A 340 1.27 -10.03 -4.17
C GLY A 340 2.42 -9.40 -3.40
N SER A 341 2.95 -8.26 -3.88
CA SER A 341 3.96 -7.46 -3.18
C SER A 341 3.45 -6.93 -1.84
N ILE A 342 2.22 -6.41 -1.76
CA ILE A 342 1.63 -5.95 -0.48
C ILE A 342 1.52 -7.09 0.54
N VAL A 343 1.11 -8.29 0.10
CA VAL A 343 1.00 -9.47 0.96
C VAL A 343 2.38 -9.97 1.41
N SER A 344 3.36 -10.07 0.51
CA SER A 344 4.71 -10.50 0.87
C SER A 344 5.39 -9.53 1.85
N ILE A 345 5.18 -8.23 1.66
CA ILE A 345 5.66 -7.18 2.56
C ILE A 345 5.04 -7.32 3.96
N CYS A 346 3.72 -7.54 4.04
CA CYS A 346 3.04 -7.72 5.32
C CYS A 346 3.52 -9.00 6.05
N VAL A 347 3.61 -10.13 5.33
CA VAL A 347 4.06 -11.42 5.89
C VAL A 347 5.51 -11.34 6.36
N ALA A 348 6.41 -10.69 5.61
CA ALA A 348 7.80 -10.52 6.00
C ALA A 348 7.97 -9.56 7.20
N THR A 349 7.27 -8.43 7.22
CA THR A 349 7.29 -7.48 8.35
C THR A 349 6.78 -8.15 9.63
N TYR A 350 5.66 -8.88 9.56
CA TYR A 350 5.16 -9.67 10.69
C TYR A 350 6.16 -10.74 11.13
N SER A 351 6.69 -11.52 10.16
CA SER A 351 7.67 -12.59 10.42
C SER A 351 8.89 -12.09 11.19
N ILE A 352 9.41 -10.91 10.84
CA ILE A 352 10.54 -10.31 11.54
C ILE A 352 10.17 -9.95 12.98
N TYR A 353 9.13 -9.15 13.19
CA TYR A 353 8.74 -8.72 14.53
C TYR A 353 8.38 -9.91 15.44
N ALA A 354 7.67 -10.92 14.90
CA ALA A 354 7.27 -12.11 15.62
C ALA A 354 8.44 -13.08 15.88
N PHE A 355 9.37 -13.28 14.94
CA PHE A 355 10.58 -14.08 15.18
C PHE A 355 11.43 -13.43 16.26
N VAL A 356 11.69 -12.13 16.17
CA VAL A 356 12.44 -11.36 17.17
C VAL A 356 11.76 -11.47 18.55
N SER A 357 10.44 -11.26 18.63
CA SER A 357 9.69 -11.38 19.88
C SER A 357 9.72 -12.78 20.49
N ASN A 358 9.75 -13.84 19.68
CA ASN A 358 9.94 -15.21 20.17
C ASN A 358 11.39 -15.44 20.64
N ALA A 359 12.38 -15.02 19.85
CA ALA A 359 13.80 -15.27 20.12
C ALA A 359 14.27 -14.71 21.48
N VAL A 360 13.78 -13.52 21.86
CA VAL A 360 14.09 -12.90 23.16
C VAL A 360 13.29 -13.45 24.34
N LEU A 361 12.34 -14.36 24.11
CA LEU A 361 11.58 -15.05 25.16
C LEU A 361 12.10 -16.48 25.44
N VAL A 362 13.07 -16.97 24.66
CA VAL A 362 13.79 -18.22 24.92
C VAL A 362 14.61 -18.07 26.21
N ARG A 363 14.49 -19.04 27.12
CA ARG A 363 15.20 -19.05 28.40
C ARG A 363 15.40 -20.50 28.91
N PRO A 364 16.58 -20.86 29.47
CA PRO A 364 17.82 -20.07 29.47
C PRO A 364 18.37 -19.86 28.05
N LEU A 365 19.07 -18.74 27.83
CA LEU A 365 19.66 -18.39 26.53
C LEU A 365 21.19 -18.47 26.60
N GLY A 366 21.71 -19.67 26.38
CA GLY A 366 23.15 -19.96 26.36
C GLY A 366 23.91 -19.28 25.22
N GLU A 367 25.25 -19.27 25.28
CA GLU A 367 26.10 -18.77 24.20
C GLU A 367 25.83 -19.49 22.88
N MET A 368 25.73 -20.83 22.91
CA MET A 368 25.37 -21.63 21.74
C MET A 368 23.96 -21.32 21.23
N GLY A 369 23.02 -21.03 22.14
CA GLY A 369 21.67 -20.56 21.78
C GLY A 369 21.72 -19.23 21.03
N ARG A 370 22.50 -18.26 21.50
CA ARG A 370 22.72 -16.96 20.83
C ARG A 370 23.36 -17.10 19.45
N LEU A 371 24.34 -18.00 19.30
CA LEU A 371 24.97 -18.31 18.01
C LEU A 371 23.96 -18.93 17.03
N ARG A 372 23.17 -19.92 17.47
CA ARG A 372 22.08 -20.53 16.68
C ARG A 372 21.04 -19.49 16.25
N ILE A 373 20.53 -18.66 17.18
CA ILE A 373 19.58 -17.58 16.86
C ILE A 373 20.19 -16.58 15.86
N THR A 374 21.47 -16.26 15.97
CA THR A 374 22.15 -15.34 15.03
C THR A 374 22.21 -15.92 13.61
N GLN A 375 22.52 -17.22 13.48
CA GLN A 375 22.49 -17.93 12.20
C GLN A 375 21.06 -18.00 11.65
N ASP A 376 20.06 -18.30 12.48
CA ASP A 376 18.67 -18.39 12.02
C ASP A 376 18.08 -17.01 11.69
N LEU A 377 18.48 -15.92 12.35
CA LEU A 377 18.17 -14.56 11.90
C LEU A 377 18.74 -14.28 10.50
N ALA A 378 19.90 -14.83 10.14
CA ALA A 378 20.49 -14.71 8.80
C ALA A 378 19.77 -15.60 7.77
N ASN A 379 19.38 -16.81 8.16
CA ASN A 379 18.52 -17.68 7.34
C ASN A 379 17.17 -16.98 7.04
N LEU A 380 16.59 -16.30 8.04
CA LEU A 380 15.31 -15.58 7.91
C LEU A 380 15.40 -14.39 6.96
N GLU A 381 16.46 -13.57 7.06
CA GLU A 381 16.73 -12.46 6.13
C GLU A 381 16.75 -12.96 4.68
N LEU A 382 17.46 -14.06 4.41
CA LEU A 382 17.54 -14.65 3.07
C LEU A 382 16.19 -15.22 2.59
N ALA A 383 15.46 -15.92 3.47
CA ALA A 383 14.16 -16.51 3.12
C ALA A 383 13.09 -15.45 2.83
N LEU A 384 13.10 -14.33 3.56
CA LEU A 384 12.16 -13.22 3.36
C LEU A 384 12.51 -12.38 2.12
N GLU A 385 13.79 -12.13 1.82
CA GLU A 385 14.19 -11.54 0.53
C GLU A 385 13.74 -12.41 -0.66
N GLN A 386 13.84 -13.75 -0.55
CA GLN A 386 13.32 -14.67 -1.58
C GLN A 386 11.78 -14.60 -1.72
N LEU A 387 11.04 -14.52 -0.61
CA LEU A 387 9.58 -14.35 -0.61
C LEU A 387 9.15 -13.04 -1.30
N VAL A 388 9.82 -11.93 -0.95
CA VAL A 388 9.54 -10.60 -1.48
C VAL A 388 9.91 -10.50 -2.96
N PHE A 389 11.04 -11.08 -3.37
CA PHE A 389 11.44 -11.16 -4.78
C PHE A 389 10.47 -12.02 -5.62
N LYS A 390 10.02 -13.18 -5.10
CA LYS A 390 9.03 -14.03 -5.78
C LYS A 390 7.67 -13.35 -5.95
N ALA A 391 7.34 -12.38 -5.09
CA ALA A 391 6.14 -11.54 -5.23
C ALA A 391 6.25 -10.47 -6.34
N GLY A 392 7.39 -10.38 -7.04
CA GLY A 392 7.63 -9.37 -8.07
C GLY A 392 7.95 -7.97 -7.51
N SER A 393 8.29 -7.86 -6.22
CA SER A 393 8.80 -6.62 -5.65
C SER A 393 10.19 -6.30 -6.20
N SER A 394 10.42 -5.03 -6.56
CA SER A 394 11.75 -4.48 -6.84
C SER A 394 12.42 -3.86 -5.60
N SER A 395 11.69 -3.76 -4.48
CA SER A 395 12.20 -3.28 -3.20
C SER A 395 12.69 -4.44 -2.34
N SER A 396 13.89 -4.28 -1.78
CA SER A 396 14.50 -5.21 -0.82
C SER A 396 13.93 -5.05 0.59
N LEU A 397 14.23 -6.02 1.47
CA LEU A 397 13.75 -6.08 2.86
C LEU A 397 14.11 -4.81 3.66
N ALA A 398 15.24 -4.17 3.34
CA ALA A 398 15.69 -2.91 3.95
C ALA A 398 14.87 -1.67 3.54
N GLN A 399 14.06 -1.73 2.48
CA GLN A 399 13.21 -0.62 2.01
C GLN A 399 11.76 -0.74 2.51
N MET A 400 11.38 -1.88 3.07
CA MET A 400 10.01 -2.21 3.45
C MET A 400 9.62 -1.61 4.81
N ASP A 401 8.39 -1.11 4.92
CA ASP A 401 7.87 -0.35 6.08
C ASP A 401 8.91 0.61 6.69
N ASN A 402 9.44 1.52 5.86
CA ASN A 402 10.42 2.52 6.26
C ASN A 402 11.74 1.91 6.81
N GLY A 403 12.02 0.63 6.52
CA GLY A 403 13.18 -0.12 6.97
C GLY A 403 13.12 -0.61 8.43
N LYS A 404 12.04 -0.34 9.18
CA LYS A 404 12.02 -0.49 10.65
C LYS A 404 12.16 -1.93 11.13
N ALA A 405 11.39 -2.85 10.56
CA ALA A 405 11.50 -4.28 10.91
C ALA A 405 12.91 -4.82 10.58
N TYR A 406 13.44 -4.45 9.41
CA TYR A 406 14.80 -4.83 9.02
C TYR A 406 15.86 -4.26 9.97
N ALA A 407 15.74 -2.99 10.37
CA ALA A 407 16.63 -2.37 11.35
C ALA A 407 16.61 -3.13 12.68
N GLU A 408 15.43 -3.46 13.24
CA GLU A 408 15.32 -4.26 14.46
C GLU A 408 16.00 -5.62 14.31
N LEU A 409 15.77 -6.36 13.21
CA LEU A 409 16.42 -7.64 12.95
C LEU A 409 17.96 -7.53 12.88
N ARG A 410 18.49 -6.45 12.31
CA ARG A 410 19.95 -6.20 12.22
C ARG A 410 20.55 -5.72 13.54
N ALA A 411 19.77 -5.03 14.36
CA ALA A 411 20.14 -4.54 15.68
C ALA A 411 20.08 -5.64 16.76
N VAL A 412 19.08 -6.53 16.70
CA VAL A 412 18.95 -7.70 17.59
C VAL A 412 20.15 -8.64 17.46
N ARG A 413 20.72 -8.83 16.26
CA ARG A 413 21.98 -9.58 16.08
C ARG A 413 23.16 -8.97 16.84
N GLN A 414 23.17 -7.65 17.09
CA GLN A 414 24.20 -7.00 17.89
C GLN A 414 23.87 -7.14 19.39
N MET A 415 22.62 -6.88 19.77
CA MET A 415 22.11 -7.01 21.13
C MET A 415 22.41 -8.37 21.77
N LEU A 416 22.27 -9.48 21.03
CA LEU A 416 22.53 -10.83 21.55
C LEU A 416 23.95 -10.97 22.17
N PHE A 417 24.96 -10.30 21.61
CA PHE A 417 26.35 -10.39 22.07
C PHE A 417 26.74 -9.32 23.10
N TRP A 418 25.77 -8.54 23.61
CA TRP A 418 26.01 -7.62 24.72
C TRP A 418 26.36 -8.39 26.00
N SER A 419 27.55 -8.15 26.55
CA SER A 419 28.17 -8.96 27.60
C SER A 419 28.25 -8.32 28.98
N LEU A 420 27.88 -7.04 29.12
CA LEU A 420 28.20 -6.21 30.30
C LEU A 420 27.69 -6.79 31.65
N LEU A 421 26.62 -7.59 31.64
CA LEU A 421 26.13 -8.28 32.84
C LEU A 421 27.14 -9.31 33.36
N SER A 422 27.82 -10.01 32.46
CA SER A 422 28.78 -11.09 32.74
C SER A 422 30.18 -10.59 33.07
N ASP A 423 30.56 -9.41 32.57
CA ASP A 423 31.93 -8.91 32.63
C ASP A 423 32.28 -8.21 33.96
N ASP A 424 31.29 -7.64 34.66
CA ASP A 424 31.51 -6.94 35.94
C ASP A 424 30.29 -7.05 36.89
N GLU A 425 30.43 -7.88 37.93
CA GLU A 425 29.42 -8.05 38.99
C GLU A 425 29.26 -6.80 39.88
N SER A 426 30.26 -5.90 39.93
CA SER A 426 30.27 -4.73 40.82
C SER A 426 29.44 -3.54 40.33
N LEU A 427 29.03 -3.53 39.06
CA LEU A 427 28.24 -2.45 38.47
C LEU A 427 26.86 -2.31 39.13
N SER A 428 26.46 -1.06 39.40
CA SER A 428 25.13 -0.76 39.91
C SER A 428 24.06 -0.97 38.82
N PRO A 429 22.83 -1.39 39.18
CA PRO A 429 21.73 -1.52 38.21
C PRO A 429 21.44 -0.25 37.41
N SER A 430 21.71 0.92 38.00
CA SER A 430 21.56 2.23 37.34
C SER A 430 22.62 2.45 36.27
N ASP A 431 23.85 1.98 36.47
CA ASP A 431 24.97 2.17 35.55
C ASP A 431 24.94 1.14 34.42
N ILE A 432 24.51 -0.09 34.69
CA ILE A 432 24.17 -1.10 33.67
C ILE A 432 23.11 -0.52 32.71
N ALA A 433 22.01 0.03 33.25
CA ALA A 433 20.97 0.66 32.45
C ALA A 433 21.50 1.87 31.63
N LYS A 434 22.32 2.74 32.22
CA LYS A 434 22.95 3.88 31.50
C LYS A 434 23.88 3.42 30.38
N SER A 435 24.59 2.31 30.56
CA SER A 435 25.52 1.76 29.56
C SER A 435 24.74 1.19 28.38
N LEU A 436 23.73 0.34 28.65
CA LEU A 436 22.79 -0.17 27.66
C LEU A 436 22.14 0.98 26.85
N LEU A 437 21.72 2.06 27.51
CA LEU A 437 21.14 3.26 26.90
C LEU A 437 22.12 4.09 26.03
N ARG A 438 23.39 3.69 25.90
CA ARG A 438 24.41 4.27 24.99
C ARG A 438 24.73 3.38 23.79
N GLU A 439 24.28 2.13 23.78
CA GLU A 439 24.49 1.18 22.69
C GLU A 439 23.90 1.72 21.38
N THR A 440 24.63 1.61 20.27
CA THR A 440 24.21 2.17 18.98
C THR A 440 22.95 1.50 18.43
N TRP A 441 22.79 0.21 18.68
CA TRP A 441 21.66 -0.60 18.21
C TRP A 441 20.34 -0.32 18.97
N ILE A 442 20.37 0.37 20.12
CA ILE A 442 19.18 0.50 20.98
C ILE A 442 18.09 1.42 20.40
N VAL A 443 18.39 2.22 19.39
CA VAL A 443 17.40 3.07 18.70
C VAL A 443 16.53 2.29 17.71
N ASP A 444 17.03 1.15 17.23
CA ASP A 444 16.38 0.31 16.22
C ASP A 444 15.58 -0.85 16.83
N VAL A 445 15.77 -1.16 18.13
CA VAL A 445 15.09 -2.27 18.82
C VAL A 445 13.91 -1.79 19.65
N ARG A 446 12.78 -2.50 19.59
CA ARG A 446 11.59 -2.21 20.41
C ARG A 446 11.89 -2.30 21.92
N PRO A 447 11.35 -1.38 22.75
CA PRO A 447 11.44 -1.46 24.21
C PRO A 447 11.03 -2.81 24.80
N SER A 448 9.95 -3.44 24.32
CA SER A 448 9.57 -4.77 24.81
C SER A 448 10.62 -5.84 24.49
N THR A 449 11.19 -5.84 23.27
CA THR A 449 12.25 -6.75 22.83
C THR A 449 13.49 -6.65 23.74
N ILE A 450 13.95 -5.43 24.05
CA ILE A 450 15.09 -5.18 24.95
C ILE A 450 14.79 -5.71 26.36
N CYS A 451 13.59 -5.44 26.88
CA CYS A 451 13.21 -5.89 28.21
C CYS A 451 13.15 -7.41 28.30
N HIS A 452 12.51 -8.08 27.33
CA HIS A 452 12.42 -9.54 27.28
C HIS A 452 13.81 -10.19 27.18
N PHE A 453 14.72 -9.64 26.37
CA PHE A 453 16.10 -10.11 26.31
C PHE A 453 16.78 -10.10 27.68
N LEU A 454 16.56 -9.06 28.50
CA LEU A 454 17.08 -9.03 29.88
C LEU A 454 16.49 -10.12 30.80
N PHE A 455 15.24 -10.58 30.59
CA PHE A 455 14.70 -11.73 31.34
C PHE A 455 15.46 -13.04 31.08
N SER A 456 16.19 -13.18 29.96
CA SER A 456 16.99 -14.38 29.69
C SER A 456 18.15 -14.57 30.67
N PHE A 457 18.65 -13.47 31.28
CA PHE A 457 19.71 -13.46 32.28
C PHE A 457 19.19 -13.46 33.74
N ALA A 458 17.88 -13.38 33.94
CA ALA A 458 17.28 -13.20 35.26
C ALA A 458 17.37 -14.45 36.17
N PRO A 459 17.25 -14.30 37.50
CA PRO A 459 17.01 -15.41 38.45
C PRO A 459 15.68 -16.13 38.15
N ASN A 460 15.58 -17.45 38.31
CA ASN A 460 14.39 -18.25 37.98
C ASN A 460 13.15 -17.86 38.80
N LEU A 461 13.36 -17.31 40.00
CA LEU A 461 12.31 -16.72 40.84
C LEU A 461 11.54 -15.61 40.10
N LEU A 462 12.19 -14.87 39.18
CA LEU A 462 11.54 -13.94 38.27
C LEU A 462 10.83 -14.72 37.15
N SER A 463 9.53 -14.90 37.30
CA SER A 463 8.65 -15.46 36.27
C SER A 463 8.69 -14.60 35.01
N SER A 464 8.78 -15.24 33.83
CA SER A 464 8.69 -14.54 32.55
C SER A 464 7.30 -13.91 32.33
N PRO A 465 7.17 -12.85 31.53
CA PRO A 465 5.91 -12.13 31.35
C PRO A 465 4.73 -12.99 30.85
N HIS A 466 4.98 -14.01 30.02
CA HIS A 466 3.95 -14.97 29.59
C HIS A 466 3.45 -15.85 30.75
N HIS A 467 4.36 -16.38 31.58
CA HIS A 467 4.01 -17.16 32.77
C HIS A 467 3.28 -16.32 33.82
N ALA A 468 3.71 -15.07 34.03
CA ALA A 468 3.02 -14.12 34.93
C ALA A 468 1.56 -13.88 34.52
N LYS A 469 1.29 -13.85 33.21
CA LYS A 469 -0.07 -13.77 32.63
C LYS A 469 -0.82 -15.10 32.52
N ARG A 470 -0.17 -16.24 32.77
CA ARG A 470 -0.70 -17.61 32.54
C ARG A 470 -1.12 -17.85 31.08
N MET A 471 -0.36 -17.29 30.13
CA MET A 471 -0.57 -17.43 28.69
C MET A 471 0.52 -18.32 28.09
N SER A 472 0.26 -18.96 26.93
CA SER A 472 1.35 -19.58 26.17
C SER A 472 2.26 -18.49 25.58
N THR A 473 3.47 -18.87 25.15
CA THR A 473 4.37 -17.92 24.49
C THR A 473 3.82 -17.45 23.13
N GLU A 474 3.04 -18.29 22.44
CA GLU A 474 2.33 -17.95 21.20
C GLU A 474 1.27 -16.87 21.45
N ASP A 475 0.36 -17.09 22.41
CA ASP A 475 -0.66 -16.10 22.80
C ASP A 475 -0.02 -14.78 23.25
N PHE A 476 1.08 -14.87 24.02
CA PHE A 476 1.76 -13.68 24.52
C PHE A 476 2.41 -12.89 23.38
N VAL A 477 3.09 -13.53 22.43
CA VAL A 477 3.63 -12.86 21.24
C VAL A 477 2.52 -12.28 20.37
N HIS A 478 1.36 -12.94 20.26
CA HIS A 478 0.16 -12.34 19.64
C HIS A 478 -0.33 -11.06 20.35
N THR A 479 -0.04 -10.85 21.64
CA THR A 479 -0.27 -9.54 22.27
C THR A 479 0.78 -8.50 21.90
N LEU A 480 2.02 -8.90 21.55
CA LEU A 480 3.12 -8.00 21.18
C LEU A 480 3.07 -7.57 19.70
N VAL A 481 2.71 -8.50 18.82
CA VAL A 481 2.65 -8.34 17.37
C VAL A 481 1.31 -8.88 16.89
N GLN A 482 0.41 -7.97 16.52
CA GLN A 482 -0.92 -8.32 16.04
C GLN A 482 -0.83 -8.99 14.65
N PRO A 483 -1.78 -9.87 14.26
CA PRO A 483 -1.75 -10.55 12.96
C PRO A 483 -1.81 -9.61 11.73
N ASP A 484 -2.20 -8.34 11.90
CA ASP A 484 -2.15 -7.32 10.84
C ASP A 484 -0.76 -6.65 10.68
N GLY A 485 0.21 -7.01 11.53
CA GLY A 485 1.54 -6.41 11.62
C GLY A 485 1.67 -5.28 12.65
N SER A 486 0.59 -4.89 13.36
CA SER A 486 0.63 -3.80 14.34
C SER A 486 1.43 -4.18 15.61
N ILE A 487 2.29 -3.25 16.02
CA ILE A 487 3.18 -3.36 17.21
C ILE A 487 2.96 -2.22 18.22
N ALA A 488 1.92 -1.41 18.07
CA ALA A 488 1.72 -0.21 18.88
C ALA A 488 1.14 -0.53 20.26
N ASP A 489 0.00 -1.22 20.30
CA ASP A 489 -0.75 -1.51 21.53
C ASP A 489 -0.06 -2.56 22.41
N GLY A 490 0.65 -3.49 21.78
CA GLY A 490 1.38 -4.57 22.45
C GLY A 490 2.49 -4.09 23.38
N GLU A 491 3.13 -2.96 23.06
CA GLU A 491 4.25 -2.42 23.84
C GLU A 491 3.80 -1.86 25.19
N ALA A 492 2.65 -1.19 25.23
CA ALA A 492 2.05 -0.72 26.48
C ALA A 492 1.62 -1.90 27.37
N ASN A 493 1.09 -2.96 26.75
CA ASN A 493 0.69 -4.19 27.42
C ASN A 493 1.90 -4.98 27.97
N ALA A 494 2.98 -5.06 27.19
CA ALA A 494 4.25 -5.67 27.59
C ALA A 494 4.83 -4.96 28.81
N TRP A 495 4.98 -3.64 28.74
CA TRP A 495 5.48 -2.78 29.82
C TRP A 495 4.77 -3.05 31.16
N MET A 496 3.44 -3.01 31.18
CA MET A 496 2.66 -3.26 32.40
C MET A 496 2.87 -4.69 32.95
N THR A 497 3.10 -5.66 32.06
CA THR A 497 3.38 -7.06 32.45
C THR A 497 4.78 -7.20 33.05
N ILE A 498 5.78 -6.56 32.44
CA ILE A 498 7.17 -6.56 32.87
C ILE A 498 7.32 -5.93 34.26
N MET A 499 6.70 -4.77 34.49
CA MET A 499 6.71 -4.10 35.80
C MET A 499 6.03 -4.95 36.87
N SER A 500 4.82 -5.45 36.60
CA SER A 500 4.11 -6.35 37.53
C SER A 500 4.93 -7.61 37.88
N SER A 501 5.71 -8.14 36.93
CA SER A 501 6.62 -9.27 37.17
C SER A 501 7.81 -8.88 38.06
N CYS A 502 8.38 -7.68 37.87
CA CYS A 502 9.46 -7.16 38.71
C CYS A 502 9.00 -6.85 40.14
N ASP A 503 7.82 -6.23 40.31
CA ASP A 503 7.22 -5.96 41.61
C ASP A 503 6.90 -7.26 42.36
N SER A 504 6.36 -8.27 41.64
CA SER A 504 6.09 -9.61 42.19
C SER A 504 7.36 -10.36 42.59
N TYR A 505 8.47 -10.14 41.89
CA TYR A 505 9.78 -10.67 42.29
C TYR A 505 10.29 -10.01 43.58
N GLN A 506 10.24 -8.67 43.67
CA GLN A 506 10.75 -7.94 44.85
C GLN A 506 10.04 -8.37 46.15
N GLN A 507 8.74 -8.67 46.07
CA GLN A 507 7.98 -9.21 47.20
C GLN A 507 8.47 -10.62 47.62
N ARG A 508 8.92 -11.46 46.67
CA ARG A 508 9.33 -12.86 46.91
C ARG A 508 10.80 -13.02 47.30
N ASP A 509 11.70 -12.26 46.70
CA ASP A 509 13.15 -12.23 47.02
C ASP A 509 13.39 -11.77 48.48
N SER A 510 12.44 -11.01 49.04
CA SER A 510 12.44 -10.65 50.48
C SER A 510 12.16 -11.81 51.45
N VAL A 511 11.72 -12.96 50.93
CA VAL A 511 11.29 -14.14 51.72
C VAL A 511 12.18 -15.37 51.44
N ASP A 512 12.61 -15.55 50.18
CA ASP A 512 13.36 -16.74 49.75
C ASP A 512 14.75 -16.37 49.21
N SER A 513 15.75 -16.43 50.09
CA SER A 513 17.13 -16.08 49.74
C SER A 513 17.94 -17.23 49.11
N GLY A 514 17.29 -18.34 48.72
CA GLY A 514 17.93 -19.58 48.28
C GLY A 514 18.85 -19.48 47.06
N MET A 515 19.55 -20.57 46.74
CA MET A 515 20.42 -20.66 45.56
C MET A 515 19.61 -20.63 44.25
N ASP A 516 19.47 -19.45 43.66
CA ASP A 516 18.86 -19.26 42.35
C ASP A 516 19.92 -18.88 41.31
N THR A 517 19.78 -19.40 40.10
CA THR A 517 20.71 -19.22 38.98
C THR A 517 20.25 -18.05 38.10
N GLY A 518 21.00 -16.96 38.10
CA GLY A 518 20.74 -15.78 37.28
C GLY A 518 21.07 -14.47 38.01
N ASP A 519 21.19 -13.38 37.26
CA ASP A 519 21.62 -12.09 37.79
C ASP A 519 20.48 -11.36 38.52
N ARG A 520 20.52 -11.36 39.86
CA ARG A 520 19.54 -10.67 40.72
C ARG A 520 19.47 -9.15 40.52
N ARG A 521 20.42 -8.53 39.79
CA ARG A 521 20.36 -7.11 39.41
C ARG A 521 19.28 -6.83 38.36
N ILE A 522 18.88 -7.83 37.54
CA ILE A 522 18.00 -7.64 36.37
C ILE A 522 16.67 -6.95 36.68
N PRO A 523 15.89 -7.32 37.73
CA PRO A 523 14.67 -6.60 38.08
C PRO A 523 14.92 -5.11 38.35
N ALA A 524 16.01 -4.76 39.05
CA ALA A 524 16.36 -3.36 39.30
C ALA A 524 16.82 -2.64 38.02
N VAL A 525 17.57 -3.30 37.13
CA VAL A 525 17.96 -2.76 35.81
C VAL A 525 16.71 -2.42 35.00
N LEU A 526 15.74 -3.33 34.94
CA LEU A 526 14.47 -3.14 34.22
C LEU A 526 13.67 -1.93 34.75
N MET A 527 13.56 -1.76 36.07
CA MET A 527 12.87 -0.62 36.70
C MET A 527 13.52 0.73 36.36
N TYR A 528 14.85 0.79 36.19
CA TYR A 528 15.55 2.01 35.75
C TYR A 528 15.47 2.23 34.24
N LEU A 529 15.64 1.17 33.45
CA LEU A 529 15.79 1.22 32.00
C LEU A 529 14.49 1.56 31.26
N ALA A 530 13.43 0.81 31.55
CA ALA A 530 12.25 0.79 30.69
C ALA A 530 11.39 2.09 30.72
N PRO A 531 11.32 2.87 31.83
CA PRO A 531 10.79 4.23 31.79
C PRO A 531 11.53 5.16 30.81
N GLU A 532 12.84 4.97 30.62
CA GLU A 532 13.65 5.76 29.71
C GLU A 532 13.42 5.36 28.25
N LEU A 533 13.35 4.04 27.97
CA LEU A 533 13.01 3.52 26.65
C LEU A 533 11.64 4.01 26.17
N ILE A 534 10.63 3.99 27.05
CA ILE A 534 9.28 4.50 26.76
C ILE A 534 9.30 6.01 26.54
N ARG A 535 10.13 6.77 27.26
CA ARG A 535 10.27 8.22 27.04
C ARG A 535 10.92 8.51 25.69
N ARG A 536 12.01 7.82 25.33
CA ARG A 536 12.71 7.98 24.05
C ARG A 536 11.84 7.70 22.83
N ARG A 537 10.85 6.79 22.93
CA ARG A 537 9.92 6.47 21.83
C ARG A 537 8.75 7.47 21.67
N ARG A 538 8.62 8.48 22.55
CA ARG A 538 7.58 9.53 22.46
C ARG A 538 8.07 10.84 21.82
N PHE A 539 9.33 10.89 21.41
CA PHE A 539 9.99 12.02 20.77
C PHE A 539 10.66 11.57 19.46
#